data_AF-A0A099S8D3-F1
#
_entry.id   AF-A0A099S8D3-F1
#
_cell.length_a   1.000
_cell.length_b   1.000
_cell.length_c   1.000
_cell.angle_alpha   90.00
_cell.angle_beta   90.00
_cell.angle_gamma   90.00
#
_symmetry.space_group_name_H-M   'P 1'
#
loop_
_entity.id
_entity.type
_entity.pdbx_description
1 polymer ?
#
loop_
_entity_poly.entity_id
_entity_poly.type
_entity_poly.pdbx_seq_one_letter_code
_entity_poly.pdbx_strand_id
1 'polypeptide(L)'
;MEIIKAWISNICTVVLFITAVEIILPDNSLKKYAKFVLGLILMTVIINPIMKVYDKNFDINVMSSNVEKAIEIKESKSNMEEYKKNNLNATLETFNSNLKKLSEEKLKEKFKDMDFEVKVKSDIEHNQVKITSIEAGVKERGIQKIKKVAIESFKSEKENTNENENERFNEVKQFLSKELNIQEKLIKIYQL
;
A
#
# COMPACT_ATOMS: atom_id res chain seq x y z
N MET A 1 44.40 11.51 -36.67
CA MET A 1 43.60 11.71 -37.91
C MET A 1 42.69 10.52 -38.19
N GLU A 2 43.22 9.30 -38.27
CA GLU A 2 42.41 8.11 -38.58
C GLU A 2 41.35 7.77 -37.53
N ILE A 3 41.65 7.93 -36.23
CA ILE A 3 40.69 7.70 -35.14
C ILE A 3 39.48 8.65 -35.24
N ILE A 4 39.72 9.93 -35.55
CA ILE A 4 38.67 10.94 -35.73
C ILE A 4 37.86 10.63 -37.00
N LYS A 5 38.52 10.23 -38.09
CA LYS A 5 37.86 9.83 -39.33
C LYS A 5 36.95 8.61 -39.14
N ALA A 6 37.45 7.57 -38.46
CA ALA A 6 36.67 6.38 -38.13
C ALA A 6 35.47 6.71 -37.23
N TRP A 7 35.67 7.61 -36.26
CA TRP A 7 34.60 8.09 -35.41
C TRP A 7 33.50 8.84 -36.18
N ILE A 8 33.87 9.83 -37.00
CA ILE A 8 32.93 10.59 -37.82
C ILE A 8 32.17 9.65 -38.76
N SER A 9 32.87 8.67 -39.35
CA SER A 9 32.23 7.63 -40.17
C SER A 9 31.18 6.85 -39.37
N ASN A 10 31.49 6.45 -38.14
CA ASN A 10 30.56 5.71 -37.28
C ASN A 10 29.33 6.54 -36.90
N ILE A 11 29.49 7.82 -36.54
CA ILE A 11 28.35 8.74 -36.32
C ILE A 11 27.49 8.81 -37.58
N CYS A 12 28.12 9.00 -38.74
CA CYS A 12 27.40 9.14 -40.01
C CYS A 12 26.57 7.88 -40.30
N THR A 13 27.14 6.69 -40.11
CA THR A 13 26.42 5.41 -40.26
C THR A 13 25.23 5.30 -39.31
N VAL A 14 25.40 5.67 -38.04
CA VAL A 14 24.31 5.64 -37.04
C VAL A 14 23.21 6.63 -37.40
N VAL A 15 23.55 7.84 -37.84
CA VAL A 15 22.56 8.85 -38.27
C VAL A 15 21.76 8.39 -39.49
N LEU A 16 22.43 7.78 -40.47
CA LEU A 16 21.77 7.19 -41.64
C LEU A 16 20.81 6.06 -41.22
N PHE A 17 21.24 5.20 -40.29
CA PHE A 17 20.40 4.13 -39.75
C PHE A 17 19.17 4.69 -39.01
N ILE A 18 19.36 5.67 -38.13
CA ILE A 18 18.26 6.35 -37.42
C ILE A 18 17.25 6.92 -38.42
N THR A 19 17.74 7.57 -39.48
CA THR A 19 16.89 8.15 -40.52
C THR A 19 16.09 7.07 -41.27
N ALA A 20 16.71 5.94 -41.60
CA ALA A 20 16.01 4.81 -42.20
C ALA A 20 14.91 4.26 -41.29
N VAL A 21 15.21 4.09 -39.99
CA VAL A 21 14.21 3.66 -38.99
C VAL A 21 13.06 4.65 -38.86
N GLU A 22 13.35 5.96 -38.85
CA GLU A 22 12.34 7.01 -38.78
C GLU A 22 11.38 7.01 -39.99
N ILE A 23 11.88 6.69 -41.18
CA ILE A 23 11.08 6.60 -42.41
C ILE A 23 10.12 5.41 -42.36
N ILE A 24 10.55 4.28 -41.81
CA ILE A 24 9.74 3.06 -41.70
C ILE A 24 8.63 3.22 -40.64
N LEU A 25 8.87 4.02 -39.60
CA LEU A 25 7.94 4.20 -38.51
C LEU A 25 6.67 4.95 -38.96
N PRO A 26 5.46 4.42 -38.62
CA PRO A 26 4.20 5.08 -38.96
C PRO A 26 4.06 6.41 -38.21
N ASP A 27 3.44 7.41 -38.84
CA ASP A 27 3.21 8.73 -38.25
C ASP A 27 2.12 8.68 -37.16
N ASN A 28 2.48 8.14 -36.00
CA ASN A 28 1.65 8.08 -34.81
C ASN A 28 2.47 8.42 -33.55
N SER A 29 1.87 8.22 -32.37
CA SER A 29 2.53 8.47 -31.09
C SER A 29 3.84 7.68 -30.91
N LEU A 30 3.94 6.45 -31.44
CA LEU A 30 5.16 5.62 -31.35
C LEU A 30 6.35 6.29 -32.03
N LYS A 31 6.16 6.99 -33.15
CA LYS A 31 7.25 7.71 -33.84
C LYS A 31 7.86 8.79 -32.94
N LYS A 32 7.05 9.48 -32.13
CA LYS A 32 7.55 10.49 -31.16
C LYS A 32 8.44 9.83 -30.09
N TYR A 33 8.01 8.70 -29.53
CA TYR A 33 8.80 7.99 -28.52
C TYR A 33 10.05 7.35 -29.12
N ALA A 34 9.95 6.76 -30.31
CA ALA A 34 11.09 6.19 -31.01
C ALA A 34 12.14 7.26 -31.35
N LYS A 35 11.74 8.44 -31.83
CA LYS A 35 12.64 9.57 -32.07
C LYS A 35 13.40 10.00 -30.82
N PHE A 36 12.70 10.05 -29.68
CA PHE A 36 13.33 10.36 -28.40
C PHE A 36 14.42 9.31 -28.05
N VAL A 37 14.09 8.03 -28.14
CA VAL A 37 15.04 6.93 -27.84
C VAL A 37 16.22 6.92 -28.83
N LEU A 38 15.97 7.10 -30.13
CA LEU A 38 17.02 7.17 -31.15
C LEU A 38 17.96 8.37 -30.93
N GLY A 39 17.41 9.51 -30.46
CA GLY A 39 18.21 10.66 -30.04
C GLY A 39 19.11 10.35 -28.83
N LEU A 40 18.63 9.59 -27.86
CA LEU A 40 19.46 9.12 -26.73
C LEU A 40 20.58 8.19 -27.20
N ILE A 41 20.27 7.26 -28.12
CA ILE A 41 21.28 6.36 -28.72
C ILE A 41 22.36 7.17 -29.44
N LEU A 42 21.97 8.18 -30.23
CA LEU A 42 22.91 9.06 -30.92
C LEU A 42 23.80 9.82 -29.92
N MET A 43 23.21 10.36 -28.84
CA MET A 43 23.97 11.01 -27.77
C MET A 43 25.00 10.09 -27.14
N THR A 44 24.65 8.83 -26.86
CA THR A 44 25.59 7.83 -26.32
C THR A 44 26.77 7.59 -27.25
N VAL A 45 26.51 7.45 -28.56
CA VAL A 45 27.56 7.24 -29.58
C VAL A 45 28.50 8.46 -29.68
N ILE A 46 27.98 9.67 -29.48
CA ILE A 46 28.75 10.92 -29.52
C ILE A 46 29.55 11.14 -28.22
N ILE A 47 29.00 10.78 -27.04
CA ILE A 47 29.62 11.02 -25.74
C ILE A 47 30.97 10.31 -25.58
N ASN A 48 31.04 9.03 -25.95
CA ASN A 48 32.24 8.20 -25.75
C ASN A 48 33.52 8.84 -26.37
N PRO A 49 33.52 9.27 -27.64
CA PRO A 49 34.67 9.92 -28.26
C PRO A 49 34.96 11.32 -27.72
N ILE A 50 33.94 12.11 -27.36
CA ILE A 50 34.15 13.41 -26.69
C ILE A 50 34.88 13.21 -25.37
N MET A 51 34.46 12.22 -24.58
CA MET A 51 35.10 11.90 -23.31
C MET A 51 36.52 11.35 -23.50
N LYS A 52 36.77 10.55 -24.54
CA LYS A 52 38.12 10.06 -24.88
C LYS A 52 39.13 11.16 -25.25
N VAL A 53 38.66 12.35 -25.64
CA VAL A 53 39.53 13.53 -25.81
C VAL A 53 40.01 14.07 -24.45
N TYR A 54 39.19 13.98 -23.42
CA TYR A 54 39.51 14.44 -22.06
C TYR A 54 40.25 13.37 -21.24
N ASP A 55 39.78 12.13 -21.29
CA ASP A 55 40.39 10.96 -20.65
C ASP A 55 40.45 9.80 -21.64
N LYS A 56 41.66 9.46 -22.09
CA LYS A 56 41.89 8.37 -23.06
C LYS A 56 41.44 7.00 -22.56
N ASN A 57 41.35 6.81 -21.24
CA ASN A 57 40.91 5.57 -20.61
C ASN A 57 39.41 5.55 -20.34
N PHE A 58 38.68 6.60 -20.71
CA PHE A 58 37.23 6.63 -20.57
C PHE A 58 36.58 5.55 -21.44
N ASP A 59 35.80 4.69 -20.81
CA ASP A 59 34.94 3.73 -21.48
C ASP A 59 33.57 3.71 -20.80
N ILE A 60 32.55 4.12 -21.54
CA ILE A 60 31.17 4.17 -21.06
C ILE A 60 30.64 2.79 -20.64
N ASN A 61 31.15 1.71 -21.22
CA ASN A 61 30.75 0.34 -20.88
C ASN A 61 31.30 -0.08 -19.51
N VAL A 62 32.51 0.37 -19.18
CA VAL A 62 33.11 0.13 -17.85
C VAL A 62 32.33 0.92 -16.80
N MET A 63 32.00 2.18 -17.10
CA MET A 63 31.19 3.02 -16.22
C MET A 63 29.77 2.45 -16.02
N SER A 64 29.11 1.97 -17.07
CA SER A 64 27.79 1.34 -16.96
C SER A 64 27.83 0.08 -16.09
N SER A 65 28.85 -0.77 -16.25
CA SER A 65 29.02 -1.97 -15.42
C SER A 65 29.25 -1.65 -13.94
N ASN A 66 29.94 -0.55 -13.65
CA ASN A 66 30.14 -0.09 -12.28
C ASN A 66 28.86 0.53 -11.68
N VAL A 67 28.05 1.19 -12.50
CA VAL A 67 26.73 1.71 -12.11
C VAL A 67 25.78 0.56 -11.83
N GLU A 68 25.72 -0.49 -12.66
CA GLU A 68 24.92 -1.69 -12.41
C GLU A 68 25.28 -2.33 -11.07
N LYS A 69 26.58 -2.55 -10.81
CA LYS A 69 27.06 -3.08 -9.52
C LYS A 69 26.72 -2.15 -8.35
N ALA A 70 26.84 -0.84 -8.53
CA ALA A 70 26.50 0.12 -7.49
C ALA A 70 24.98 0.16 -7.20
N ILE A 71 24.14 -0.04 -8.22
CA ILE A 71 22.69 -0.17 -8.07
C ILE A 71 22.36 -1.48 -7.33
N GLU A 72 22.97 -2.60 -7.73
CA GLU A 72 22.80 -3.90 -7.07
C GLU A 72 23.24 -3.87 -5.59
N ILE A 73 24.35 -3.19 -5.29
CA ILE A 73 24.83 -2.96 -3.92
C ILE A 73 23.88 -2.03 -3.13
N LYS A 74 23.28 -1.03 -3.78
CA LYS A 74 22.29 -0.14 -3.14
C LYS A 74 20.96 -0.85 -2.89
N GLU A 75 20.50 -1.69 -3.79
CA GLU A 75 19.31 -2.53 -3.58
C GLU A 75 19.54 -3.55 -2.45
N SER A 76 20.78 -4.04 -2.31
CA SER A 76 21.18 -4.92 -1.20
C SER A 76 21.34 -4.19 0.15
N LYS A 77 21.48 -2.85 0.17
CA LYS A 77 21.59 -2.06 1.40
C LYS A 77 20.22 -1.52 1.83
N SER A 78 19.48 -2.36 2.56
CA SER A 78 18.57 -2.03 3.67
C SER A 78 17.33 -1.18 3.43
N ASN A 79 17.29 -0.29 2.43
CA ASN A 79 16.23 0.71 2.36
C ASN A 79 14.94 0.18 1.72
N MET A 80 15.03 -0.72 0.74
CA MET A 80 13.84 -1.18 0.02
C MET A 80 12.93 -2.07 0.89
N GLU A 81 13.50 -2.89 1.76
CA GLU A 81 12.77 -3.71 2.74
C GLU A 81 12.01 -2.82 3.74
N GLU A 82 12.68 -1.79 4.27
CA GLU A 82 12.09 -0.83 5.20
C GLU A 82 10.99 0.00 4.53
N TYR A 83 11.22 0.49 3.31
CA TYR A 83 10.20 1.18 2.52
C TYR A 83 8.99 0.29 2.23
N LYS A 84 9.20 -0.98 1.84
CA LYS A 84 8.12 -1.94 1.62
C LYS A 84 7.33 -2.15 2.92
N LYS A 85 8.01 -2.39 4.03
CA LYS A 85 7.37 -2.60 5.34
C LYS A 85 6.57 -1.38 5.79
N ASN A 86 7.14 -0.17 5.68
CA ASN A 86 6.45 1.06 6.05
C ASN A 86 5.22 1.31 5.18
N ASN A 87 5.30 1.02 3.88
CA ASN A 87 4.17 1.16 2.97
C ASN A 87 3.04 0.15 3.28
N LEU A 88 3.39 -1.10 3.59
CA LEU A 88 2.41 -2.11 4.03
C LEU A 88 1.73 -1.70 5.34
N ASN A 89 2.50 -1.20 6.31
CA ASN A 89 1.97 -0.73 7.58
C ASN A 89 1.01 0.46 7.40
N ALA A 90 1.40 1.46 6.60
CA ALA A 90 0.55 2.62 6.30
C ALA A 90 -0.74 2.22 5.57
N THR A 91 -0.67 1.22 4.68
CA THR A 91 -1.83 0.64 4.00
C THR A 91 -2.78 -0.02 4.99
N LEU A 92 -2.26 -0.85 5.90
CA LEU A 92 -3.05 -1.51 6.94
C LEU A 92 -3.66 -0.51 7.92
N GLU A 93 -2.92 0.52 8.33
CA GLU A 93 -3.42 1.56 9.23
C GLU A 93 -4.57 2.35 8.59
N THR A 94 -4.40 2.75 7.33
CA THR A 94 -5.44 3.45 6.57
C THR A 94 -6.69 2.59 6.40
N PHE A 95 -6.51 1.31 6.05
CA PHE A 95 -7.60 0.36 5.93
C PHE A 95 -8.35 0.17 7.26
N ASN A 96 -7.62 -0.06 8.35
CA ASN A 96 -8.20 -0.26 9.69
C ASN A 96 -8.95 0.99 10.17
N SER A 97 -8.39 2.18 9.93
CA SER A 97 -9.02 3.46 10.30
C SER A 97 -10.31 3.71 9.52
N ASN A 98 -10.31 3.44 8.21
CA ASN A 98 -11.50 3.59 7.38
C ASN A 98 -12.58 2.59 7.75
N LEU A 99 -12.21 1.32 7.97
CA LEU A 99 -13.17 0.29 8.36
C LEU A 99 -13.74 0.55 9.77
N LYS A 100 -12.91 1.04 10.69
CA LYS A 100 -13.35 1.51 12.02
C LYS A 100 -14.42 2.59 11.87
N LYS A 101 -14.13 3.67 11.13
CA LYS A 101 -15.07 4.78 10.93
C LYS A 101 -16.39 4.31 10.32
N LEU A 102 -16.31 3.52 9.25
CA LEU A 102 -17.49 2.95 8.59
C LEU A 102 -18.33 2.10 9.55
N SER A 103 -17.68 1.28 10.38
CA SER A 103 -18.37 0.44 11.36
C SER A 103 -19.06 1.27 12.43
N GLU A 104 -18.38 2.28 12.98
CA GLU A 104 -18.94 3.18 13.99
C GLU A 104 -20.11 4.00 13.44
N GLU A 105 -20.01 4.51 12.21
CA GLU A 105 -21.09 5.24 11.55
C GLU A 105 -22.33 4.36 11.37
N LYS A 106 -22.17 3.15 10.81
CA LYS A 106 -23.28 2.22 10.59
C LYS A 106 -23.92 1.73 11.90
N LEU A 107 -23.12 1.52 12.93
CA LEU A 107 -23.61 1.16 14.26
C LEU A 107 -24.43 2.29 14.89
N LYS A 108 -23.93 3.54 14.82
CA LYS A 108 -24.66 4.72 15.33
C LYS A 108 -25.94 5.02 14.56
N GLU A 109 -25.97 4.71 13.26
CA GLU A 109 -27.18 4.86 12.43
C GLU A 109 -28.30 3.91 12.90
N LYS A 110 -27.94 2.65 13.19
CA LYS A 110 -28.90 1.61 13.60
C LYS A 110 -29.26 1.69 15.09
N PHE A 111 -28.30 2.00 15.95
CA PHE A 111 -28.44 1.97 17.41
C PHE A 111 -28.14 3.34 18.01
N LYS A 112 -29.17 4.18 18.08
CA LYS A 112 -29.05 5.59 18.50
C LYS A 112 -28.88 5.78 20.01
N ASP A 113 -29.24 4.77 20.78
CA ASP A 113 -29.15 4.69 22.25
C ASP A 113 -27.81 4.13 22.75
N MET A 114 -26.86 3.83 21.86
CA MET A 114 -25.58 3.23 22.20
C MET A 114 -24.39 4.01 21.64
N ASP A 115 -23.31 4.04 22.42
CA ASP A 115 -21.98 4.45 22.01
C ASP A 115 -21.15 3.23 21.64
N PHE A 116 -20.33 3.39 20.60
CA PHE A 116 -19.48 2.33 20.07
C PHE A 116 -18.04 2.79 19.95
N GLU A 117 -17.12 1.91 20.32
CA GLU A 117 -15.70 2.02 19.98
C GLU A 117 -15.30 0.77 19.20
N VAL A 118 -14.85 0.95 17.95
CA VAL A 118 -14.44 -0.18 17.11
C VAL A 118 -12.91 -0.22 16.98
N LYS A 119 -12.34 -1.41 17.13
CA LYS A 119 -10.93 -1.72 16.84
C LYS A 119 -10.85 -2.77 15.76
N VAL A 120 -10.06 -2.50 14.73
CA VAL A 120 -9.87 -3.39 13.59
C VAL A 120 -8.41 -3.84 13.55
N LYS A 121 -8.20 -5.14 13.38
CA LYS A 121 -6.88 -5.74 13.10
C LYS A 121 -6.96 -6.48 11.78
N SER A 122 -6.03 -6.17 10.89
CA SER A 122 -5.89 -6.79 9.57
C SER A 122 -4.43 -7.07 9.27
N ASP A 123 -4.21 -7.99 8.32
CA ASP A 123 -2.89 -8.39 7.84
C ASP A 123 -2.92 -8.51 6.31
N ILE A 124 -1.75 -8.56 5.67
CA ILE A 124 -1.62 -8.75 4.22
C ILE A 124 -1.11 -10.16 3.95
N GLU A 125 -1.98 -11.01 3.41
CA GLU A 125 -1.64 -12.35 2.93
C GLU A 125 -1.80 -12.39 1.41
N HIS A 126 -0.82 -12.92 0.66
CA HIS A 126 -0.89 -13.06 -0.80
C HIS A 126 -1.29 -11.77 -1.55
N ASN A 127 -0.77 -10.62 -1.10
CA ASN A 127 -1.06 -9.31 -1.68
C ASN A 127 -2.55 -8.89 -1.58
N GLN A 128 -3.29 -9.46 -0.62
CA GLN A 128 -4.67 -9.11 -0.29
C GLN A 128 -4.79 -8.76 1.20
N VAL A 129 -5.59 -7.74 1.52
CA VAL A 129 -5.89 -7.37 2.91
C VAL A 129 -6.89 -8.37 3.49
N LYS A 130 -6.51 -9.01 4.59
CA LYS A 130 -7.32 -9.98 5.32
C LYS A 130 -7.62 -9.45 6.71
N ILE A 131 -8.91 -9.43 7.07
CA ILE A 131 -9.34 -9.00 8.39
C ILE A 131 -9.13 -10.14 9.38
N THR A 132 -8.36 -9.88 10.43
CA THR A 132 -8.04 -10.87 11.47
C THR A 132 -9.01 -10.76 12.64
N SER A 133 -9.41 -9.55 13.02
CA SER A 133 -10.36 -9.33 14.11
C SER A 133 -11.03 -7.97 14.03
N ILE A 134 -12.31 -7.92 14.37
CA ILE A 134 -13.06 -6.70 14.67
C ILE A 134 -13.53 -6.80 16.12
N GLU A 135 -13.14 -5.84 16.94
CA GLU A 135 -13.55 -5.75 18.34
C GLU A 135 -14.45 -4.51 18.46
N ALA A 136 -15.71 -4.69 18.89
CA ALA A 136 -16.67 -3.61 19.08
C ALA A 136 -17.03 -3.49 20.56
N GLY A 137 -16.59 -2.40 21.18
CA GLY A 137 -17.00 -2.00 22.52
C GLY A 137 -18.36 -1.30 22.48
N VAL A 138 -19.28 -1.66 23.37
CA VAL A 138 -20.64 -1.09 23.44
C VAL A 138 -20.87 -0.40 24.79
N LYS A 139 -21.44 0.81 24.78
CA LYS A 139 -21.85 1.55 25.98
C LYS A 139 -23.28 2.09 25.81
N GLU A 140 -24.21 1.69 26.67
CA GLU A 140 -25.58 2.21 26.62
C GLU A 140 -25.65 3.66 27.14
N ARG A 141 -26.34 4.55 26.40
CA ARG A 141 -26.65 5.92 26.82
C ARG A 141 -28.04 5.96 27.46
N GLY A 142 -28.12 5.79 28.78
CA GLY A 142 -29.38 5.98 29.52
C GLY A 142 -29.32 5.55 30.98
N ILE A 143 -29.84 6.43 31.85
CA ILE A 143 -29.84 6.38 33.32
C ILE A 143 -30.24 4.99 33.85
N GLN A 144 -29.39 4.40 34.71
CA GLN A 144 -29.77 3.24 35.52
C GLN A 144 -31.06 3.56 36.27
N LYS A 145 -32.18 2.97 35.85
CA LYS A 145 -33.46 3.07 36.55
C LYS A 145 -33.23 2.49 37.94
N ILE A 146 -33.20 3.35 38.97
CA ILE A 146 -32.96 2.99 40.36
C ILE A 146 -33.85 1.78 40.69
N LYS A 147 -33.24 0.59 40.81
CA LYS A 147 -33.94 -0.58 41.35
C LYS A 147 -34.29 -0.21 42.79
N LYS A 148 -35.59 -0.11 43.07
CA LYS A 148 -36.12 0.15 44.40
C LYS A 148 -35.50 -0.88 45.35
N VAL A 149 -34.68 -0.42 46.28
CA VAL A 149 -33.99 -1.28 47.24
C VAL A 149 -35.05 -1.89 48.15
N ALA A 150 -35.40 -3.15 47.92
CA ALA A 150 -36.04 -3.98 48.93
C ALA A 150 -34.94 -4.36 49.92
N ILE A 151 -35.02 -3.81 51.12
CA ILE A 151 -34.15 -4.16 52.23
C ILE A 151 -34.57 -5.55 52.70
N GLU A 152 -33.83 -6.59 52.32
CA GLU A 152 -33.80 -7.84 53.07
C GLU A 152 -32.48 -8.60 52.82
N SER A 153 -31.65 -8.54 53.85
CA SER A 153 -30.62 -9.48 54.32
C SER A 153 -29.77 -10.29 53.33
N PHE A 154 -28.46 -10.08 53.47
CA PHE A 154 -27.33 -10.80 52.90
C PHE A 154 -27.37 -12.33 53.14
N LYS A 155 -27.27 -13.13 52.05
CA LYS A 155 -26.17 -14.10 51.84
C LYS A 155 -26.24 -14.80 50.48
N SER A 156 -25.24 -14.49 49.65
CA SER A 156 -24.60 -15.34 48.63
C SER A 156 -25.47 -15.83 47.46
N GLU A 157 -25.59 -14.98 46.43
CA GLU A 157 -26.10 -15.39 45.11
C GLU A 157 -25.07 -15.18 44.00
N LYS A 158 -25.03 -16.21 43.16
CA LYS A 158 -24.39 -16.33 41.85
C LYS A 158 -24.53 -15.02 41.05
N GLU A 159 -23.44 -14.53 40.47
CA GLU A 159 -23.50 -13.39 39.55
C GLU A 159 -24.25 -13.78 38.27
N ASN A 160 -25.52 -13.40 38.27
CA ASN A 160 -26.41 -13.28 37.12
C ASN A 160 -25.82 -12.26 36.13
N THR A 161 -25.27 -12.72 35.01
CA THR A 161 -25.10 -11.86 33.82
C THR A 161 -26.45 -11.80 33.11
N ASN A 162 -27.00 -10.59 32.95
CA ASN A 162 -28.36 -10.34 32.47
C ASN A 162 -28.58 -10.92 31.06
N GLU A 163 -29.60 -11.78 30.87
CA GLU A 163 -29.95 -12.37 29.57
C GLU A 163 -30.17 -11.32 28.46
N ASN A 164 -30.68 -10.13 28.81
CA ASN A 164 -30.94 -9.03 27.88
C ASN A 164 -29.66 -8.37 27.30
N GLU A 165 -28.53 -8.38 28.02
CA GLU A 165 -27.26 -7.82 27.52
C GLU A 165 -26.65 -8.73 26.44
N ASN A 166 -26.79 -10.05 26.62
CA ASN A 166 -26.33 -11.03 25.64
C ASN A 166 -27.12 -10.96 24.32
N GLU A 167 -28.44 -10.70 24.37
CA GLU A 167 -29.25 -10.54 23.16
C GLU A 167 -28.83 -9.32 22.34
N ARG A 168 -28.66 -8.15 22.99
CA ARG A 168 -28.22 -6.92 22.32
C ARG A 168 -26.82 -7.04 21.73
N PHE A 169 -25.90 -7.69 22.43
CA PHE A 169 -24.57 -7.96 21.87
C PHE A 169 -24.64 -8.90 20.66
N ASN A 170 -25.49 -9.92 20.70
CA ASN A 170 -25.66 -10.81 19.57
C ASN A 170 -26.24 -10.09 18.34
N GLU A 171 -27.18 -9.16 18.53
CA GLU A 171 -27.71 -8.32 17.45
C GLU A 171 -26.65 -7.41 16.81
N VAL A 172 -25.78 -6.81 17.61
CA VAL A 172 -24.65 -5.99 17.12
C VAL A 172 -23.69 -6.87 16.31
N LYS A 173 -23.44 -8.10 16.76
CA LYS A 173 -22.57 -9.07 16.09
C LYS A 173 -23.10 -9.47 14.72
N GLN A 174 -24.38 -9.84 14.68
CA GLN A 174 -25.06 -10.23 13.44
C GLN A 174 -25.14 -9.07 12.45
N PHE A 175 -25.39 -7.86 12.96
CA PHE A 175 -25.42 -6.67 12.13
C PHE A 175 -24.06 -6.42 11.45
N LEU A 176 -22.97 -6.38 12.21
CA LEU A 176 -21.63 -6.20 11.63
C LEU A 176 -21.24 -7.32 10.69
N SER A 177 -21.58 -8.57 11.00
CA SER A 177 -21.31 -9.71 10.13
C SER A 177 -21.99 -9.57 8.77
N LYS A 178 -23.28 -9.20 8.77
CA LYS A 178 -24.06 -9.02 7.55
C LYS A 178 -23.60 -7.81 6.74
N GLU A 179 -23.37 -6.70 7.42
CA GLU A 179 -23.09 -5.41 6.79
C GLU A 179 -21.68 -5.33 6.20
N LEU A 180 -20.71 -5.96 6.88
CA LEU A 180 -19.32 -6.01 6.42
C LEU A 180 -19.00 -7.28 5.63
N ASN A 181 -19.93 -8.24 5.56
CA ASN A 181 -19.75 -9.56 4.96
C ASN A 181 -18.55 -10.34 5.57
N ILE A 182 -18.44 -10.31 6.90
CA ILE A 182 -17.34 -10.92 7.66
C ILE A 182 -17.87 -12.04 8.55
N GLN A 183 -17.09 -13.12 8.70
CA GLN A 183 -17.47 -14.24 9.56
C GLN A 183 -17.62 -13.80 11.02
N GLU A 184 -18.74 -14.17 11.65
CA GLU A 184 -19.03 -13.84 13.06
C GLU A 184 -17.92 -14.24 14.04
N LYS A 185 -17.16 -15.30 13.73
CA LYS A 185 -16.04 -15.76 14.56
C LYS A 185 -14.91 -14.73 14.70
N LEU A 186 -14.82 -13.79 13.77
CA LEU A 186 -13.80 -12.73 13.74
C LEU A 186 -14.29 -11.46 14.46
N ILE A 187 -15.56 -11.43 14.90
CA ILE A 187 -16.18 -10.29 15.56
C ILE A 187 -16.30 -10.59 17.06
N LYS A 188 -15.69 -9.74 17.88
CA LYS A 188 -15.76 -9.79 19.34
C LYS A 188 -16.48 -8.55 19.85
N ILE A 189 -17.37 -8.73 20.81
CA ILE A 189 -18.12 -7.64 21.42
C ILE A 189 -17.84 -7.64 22.91
N TYR A 190 -17.61 -6.46 23.47
CA TYR A 190 -17.35 -6.27 24.88
C TYR A 190 -18.06 -5.01 25.40
N GLN A 191 -18.33 -4.98 26.70
CA GLN A 191 -18.88 -3.81 27.37
C GLN A 191 -17.77 -2.77 27.63
N LEU A 192 -18.02 -1.51 27.23
CA LEU A 192 -17.17 -0.35 27.52
C LEU A 192 -17.44 0.23 28.92
#